data_AF-A0A522WVK3-F1
#
_entry.id   AF-A0A522WVK3-F1
#
_cell.length_a   1.000
_cell.length_b   1.000
_cell.length_c   1.000
_cell.angle_alpha   90.00
_cell.angle_beta   90.00
_cell.angle_gamma   90.00
#
_symmetry.space_group_name_H-M   'P 1'
#
loop_
_entity.id
_entity.type
_entity.pdbx_description
1 polymer ?
#
loop_
_entity_poly.entity_id
_entity_poly.type
_entity_poly.pdbx_seq_one_letter_code
_entity_poly.pdbx_strand_id
1 'polypeptide(L)'
;MTTTKALSKVLPCYHSKKSPVGLTVFLSLLLLLSGCQAVLSPEQVTTAFWQAMAEGNLDSASEYATQETQHLVTKQQNLEDATVKTGAILIDGSKATVATIMTLKKPVSNNVWSFDTVLLKEHELWKVDYQRTLNNLSILPFGDIFKSLQAIGETINKGLEQQIPLFEKQIKSFNDELIRQLDEFRRQLEKPAPPEKQQPHSNTL
;
A
#
# COMPACT_ATOMS: atom_id res chain seq x y z
N MET A 1 -66.48 -22.71 15.83
CA MET A 1 -67.34 -22.07 14.82
C MET A 1 -66.46 -21.30 13.85
N THR A 2 -66.21 -21.96 12.71
CA THR A 2 -65.90 -21.48 11.34
C THR A 2 -65.77 -19.98 11.08
N THR A 3 -64.86 -19.45 10.25
CA THR A 3 -63.53 -19.82 9.68
C THR A 3 -63.09 -18.59 8.87
N THR A 4 -61.79 -18.29 8.92
CA THR A 4 -61.10 -17.11 8.38
C THR A 4 -60.81 -17.18 6.87
N LYS A 5 -60.61 -15.99 6.28
CA LYS A 5 -60.14 -15.71 4.91
C LYS A 5 -58.87 -16.48 4.53
N ALA A 6 -58.77 -16.89 3.25
CA ALA A 6 -57.50 -17.12 2.56
C ALA A 6 -57.59 -16.69 1.09
N LEU A 7 -56.57 -15.94 0.65
CA LEU A 7 -56.26 -15.52 -0.72
C LEU A 7 -55.70 -16.68 -1.55
N SER A 8 -56.02 -16.76 -2.85
CA SER A 8 -55.06 -17.25 -3.87
C SER A 8 -55.54 -17.01 -5.32
N LYS A 9 -54.75 -16.20 -6.04
CA LYS A 9 -54.36 -16.23 -7.46
C LYS A 9 -55.19 -17.03 -8.48
N VAL A 10 -55.52 -16.37 -9.61
CA VAL A 10 -55.18 -16.85 -10.98
C VAL A 10 -54.91 -15.65 -11.91
N LEU A 11 -53.75 -15.65 -12.56
CA LEU A 11 -53.26 -14.63 -13.53
C LEU A 11 -53.99 -14.72 -14.89
N PRO A 12 -54.10 -13.62 -15.66
CA PRO A 12 -54.40 -13.69 -17.08
C PRO A 12 -53.17 -14.08 -17.90
N CYS A 13 -53.37 -15.04 -18.82
CA CYS A 13 -52.37 -15.52 -19.78
C CYS A 13 -51.88 -14.40 -20.70
N TYR A 14 -50.59 -14.04 -20.62
CA TYR A 14 -49.94 -13.18 -21.59
C TYR A 14 -49.23 -14.06 -22.65
N HIS A 15 -49.90 -14.24 -23.78
CA HIS A 15 -49.36 -14.99 -24.92
C HIS A 15 -48.41 -14.08 -25.73
N SER A 16 -47.15 -13.98 -25.31
CA SER A 16 -46.13 -13.25 -26.06
C SER A 16 -45.63 -14.08 -27.25
N LYS A 17 -46.02 -13.66 -28.47
CA LYS A 17 -45.45 -14.17 -29.72
C LYS A 17 -43.94 -13.88 -29.72
N LYS A 18 -43.12 -14.92 -29.58
CA LYS A 18 -41.66 -14.83 -29.72
C LYS A 18 -41.33 -14.53 -31.18
N SER A 19 -41.23 -13.24 -31.52
CA SER A 19 -40.65 -12.80 -32.78
C SER A 19 -39.12 -12.91 -32.70
N PRO A 20 -38.45 -13.63 -33.61
CA PRO A 20 -36.99 -13.78 -33.61
C PRO A 20 -36.25 -12.46 -33.88
N VAL A 21 -36.98 -11.41 -34.29
CA VAL A 21 -36.43 -10.08 -34.57
C VAL A 21 -36.00 -9.37 -33.28
N GLY A 22 -36.72 -9.56 -32.17
CA GLY A 22 -36.41 -8.88 -30.91
C GLY A 22 -35.08 -9.32 -30.28
N LEU A 23 -34.73 -10.61 -30.44
CA LEU A 23 -33.51 -11.18 -29.87
C LEU A 23 -32.25 -10.73 -30.63
N THR A 24 -32.38 -10.51 -31.94
CA THR A 24 -31.29 -10.03 -32.80
C THR A 24 -30.97 -8.55 -32.55
N VAL A 25 -31.99 -7.73 -32.31
CA VAL A 25 -31.82 -6.30 -31.99
C VAL A 25 -31.18 -6.09 -30.61
N PHE A 26 -31.57 -6.89 -29.61
CA PHE A 26 -30.97 -6.83 -28.27
C PHE A 26 -29.49 -7.26 -28.27
N LEU A 27 -29.14 -8.27 -29.07
CA LEU A 27 -27.75 -8.73 -29.21
C LEU A 27 -26.85 -7.70 -29.93
N SER A 28 -27.38 -7.01 -30.95
CA SER A 28 -26.66 -5.93 -31.64
C SER A 28 -26.46 -4.69 -30.76
N LEU A 29 -27.40 -4.40 -29.84
CA LEU A 29 -27.26 -3.28 -28.90
C LEU A 29 -26.18 -3.55 -27.84
N LEU A 30 -25.98 -4.80 -27.43
CA LEU A 30 -24.94 -5.20 -26.49
C LEU A 30 -23.52 -5.09 -27.08
N LEU A 31 -23.36 -5.31 -28.39
CA LEU A 31 -22.06 -5.19 -29.06
C LEU A 31 -21.57 -3.74 -29.17
N LEU A 32 -22.50 -2.77 -29.26
CA LEU A 32 -22.18 -1.34 -29.29
C LEU A 32 -21.80 -0.76 -27.91
N LEU A 33 -22.04 -1.51 -26.82
CA LEU A 33 -21.58 -1.15 -25.46
C LEU A 33 -20.16 -1.61 -25.17
N SER A 34 -19.45 -2.15 -26.17
CA SER A 34 -17.99 -2.33 -26.10
C SER A 34 -17.35 -0.95 -26.10
N GLY A 35 -17.35 -0.28 -24.95
CA GLY A 35 -16.73 1.01 -24.75
C GLY A 35 -15.31 0.94 -25.25
N CYS A 36 -15.00 1.76 -26.25
CA CYS A 36 -13.65 1.97 -26.72
C CYS A 36 -12.90 2.64 -25.55
N GLN A 37 -12.33 1.82 -24.66
CA GLN A 37 -11.34 2.28 -23.68
C GLN A 37 -10.18 2.80 -24.51
N ALA A 38 -10.17 4.10 -24.78
CA ALA A 38 -9.10 4.73 -25.53
C ALA A 38 -7.82 4.55 -24.72
N VAL A 39 -6.91 3.71 -25.21
CA VAL A 39 -5.61 3.51 -24.58
C VAL A 39 -4.86 4.83 -24.68
N LEU A 40 -4.66 5.47 -23.53
CA LEU A 40 -3.95 6.74 -23.45
C LEU A 40 -2.47 6.52 -23.78
N SER A 41 -1.89 7.45 -24.55
CA SER A 41 -0.45 7.50 -24.78
C SER A 41 0.33 7.84 -23.48
N PRO A 42 1.64 7.55 -23.41
CA PRO A 42 2.45 7.90 -22.25
C PRO A 42 2.36 9.38 -21.85
N GLU A 43 2.29 10.26 -22.85
CA GLU A 43 2.13 11.70 -22.67
C GLU A 43 0.78 12.05 -22.03
N GLN A 44 -0.30 11.47 -22.54
CA GLN A 44 -1.65 11.70 -22.01
C GLN A 44 -1.78 11.19 -20.58
N VAL A 45 -1.23 10.01 -20.27
CA VAL A 45 -1.20 9.47 -18.90
C VAL A 45 -0.40 10.38 -17.98
N THR A 46 0.78 10.84 -18.42
CA THR A 46 1.62 11.77 -17.64
C THR A 46 0.87 13.07 -17.35
N THR A 47 0.24 13.65 -18.37
CA THR A 47 -0.53 14.90 -18.24
C THR A 47 -1.70 14.72 -17.28
N ALA A 48 -2.49 13.67 -17.45
CA ALA A 48 -3.65 13.40 -16.61
C ALA A 48 -3.27 13.13 -15.15
N PHE A 49 -2.20 12.36 -14.92
CA PHE A 49 -1.66 12.10 -13.59
C PHE A 49 -1.28 13.40 -12.87
N TRP A 50 -0.43 14.22 -13.50
CA TRP A 50 0.07 15.44 -12.85
C TRP A 50 -1.01 16.53 -12.73
N GLN A 51 -1.96 16.58 -13.67
CA GLN A 51 -3.12 17.45 -13.53
C GLN A 51 -3.99 17.05 -12.34
N ALA A 52 -4.29 15.75 -12.17
CA ALA A 52 -5.02 15.26 -11.01
C ALA A 52 -4.29 15.56 -9.69
N MET A 53 -2.95 15.44 -9.67
CA MET A 53 -2.11 15.83 -8.54
C MET A 53 -2.21 17.34 -8.23
N ALA A 54 -2.21 18.19 -9.25
CA ALA A 54 -2.30 19.65 -9.11
C ALA A 54 -3.70 20.11 -8.65
N GLU A 55 -4.75 19.41 -9.08
CA GLU A 55 -6.14 19.61 -8.67
C GLU A 55 -6.45 19.02 -7.28
N GLY A 56 -5.50 18.27 -6.70
CA GLY A 56 -5.68 17.59 -5.42
C GLY A 56 -6.61 16.38 -5.47
N ASN A 57 -6.95 15.88 -6.66
CA ASN A 57 -7.77 14.70 -6.88
C ASN A 57 -6.91 13.44 -6.83
N LEU A 58 -6.60 12.98 -5.61
CA LEU A 58 -5.72 11.84 -5.38
C LEU A 58 -6.32 10.52 -5.87
N ASP A 59 -7.64 10.38 -5.81
CA ASP A 59 -8.31 9.16 -6.29
C ASP A 59 -8.05 9.00 -7.78
N SER A 60 -8.30 10.05 -8.58
CA SER A 60 -7.98 10.02 -10.02
C SER A 60 -6.49 9.93 -10.31
N ALA A 61 -5.64 10.59 -9.52
CA ALA A 61 -4.18 10.46 -9.69
C ALA A 61 -3.71 9.02 -9.45
N SER A 62 -4.27 8.34 -8.44
CA SER A 62 -3.93 6.95 -8.12
C SER A 62 -4.31 5.98 -9.24
N GLU A 63 -5.40 6.25 -9.98
CA GLU A 63 -5.80 5.45 -11.14
C GLU A 63 -4.76 5.47 -12.26
N TYR A 64 -3.95 6.52 -12.39
CA TYR A 64 -2.89 6.60 -13.40
C TYR A 64 -1.55 6.02 -12.92
N ALA A 65 -1.41 5.70 -11.64
CA ALA A 65 -0.20 5.09 -11.09
C ALA A 65 -0.18 3.57 -11.29
N THR A 66 1.01 2.97 -11.26
CA THR A 66 1.15 1.50 -11.28
C THR A 66 0.51 0.90 -10.03
N GLN A 67 0.00 -0.33 -10.12
CA GLN A 67 -0.62 -0.99 -8.97
C GLN A 67 0.33 -1.06 -7.76
N GLU A 68 1.63 -1.26 -8.02
CA GLU A 68 2.66 -1.28 -6.99
C GLU A 68 2.81 0.08 -6.29
N THR A 69 2.70 1.19 -7.02
CA THR A 69 3.02 2.53 -6.49
C THR A 69 1.81 3.42 -6.20
N GLN A 70 0.60 2.97 -6.53
CA GLN A 70 -0.64 3.75 -6.33
C GLN A 70 -0.83 4.23 -4.88
N HIS A 71 -0.41 3.42 -3.90
CA HIS A 71 -0.54 3.73 -2.47
C HIS A 71 0.39 4.85 -1.99
N LEU A 72 1.42 5.19 -2.79
CA LEU A 72 2.36 6.27 -2.50
C LEU A 72 1.82 7.63 -2.95
N VAL A 73 0.79 7.64 -3.81
CA VAL A 73 0.15 8.86 -4.32
C VAL A 73 -0.53 9.59 -3.17
N THR A 74 0.05 10.72 -2.77
CA THR A 74 -0.33 11.50 -1.59
C THR A 74 -0.32 12.99 -1.90
N LYS A 75 -1.12 13.77 -1.17
CA LYS A 75 -1.23 15.23 -1.39
C LYS A 75 0.12 15.90 -1.25
N GLN A 76 0.50 16.67 -2.28
CA GLN A 76 1.71 17.48 -2.31
C GLN A 76 1.31 18.97 -2.27
N GLN A 77 1.45 19.63 -1.11
CA GLN A 77 0.97 21.02 -0.90
C GLN A 77 1.66 22.05 -1.82
N ASN A 78 2.85 21.72 -2.30
CA ASN A 78 3.65 22.46 -3.25
C ASN A 78 3.13 22.38 -4.70
N LEU A 79 2.32 21.37 -5.04
CA LEU A 79 1.82 21.15 -6.41
C LEU A 79 0.43 21.73 -6.67
N GLU A 80 -0.25 22.23 -5.64
CA GLU A 80 -1.59 22.81 -5.77
C GLU A 80 -1.60 23.97 -6.78
N ASP A 81 -2.55 23.93 -7.72
CA ASP A 81 -2.66 24.84 -8.87
C ASP A 81 -1.41 24.87 -9.79
N ALA A 82 -0.56 23.84 -9.77
CA ALA A 82 0.54 23.75 -10.71
C ALA A 82 0.05 23.52 -12.14
N THR A 83 0.76 24.09 -13.11
CA THR A 83 0.52 23.80 -14.54
C THR A 83 1.55 22.80 -15.04
N VAL A 84 1.13 21.90 -15.92
CA VAL A 84 1.96 20.80 -16.43
C VAL A 84 2.17 20.99 -17.94
N LYS A 85 3.38 20.76 -18.40
CA LYS A 85 3.73 20.60 -19.81
C LYS A 85 4.60 19.36 -19.98
N THR A 86 4.38 18.63 -21.05
CA THR A 86 5.17 17.49 -21.47
C THR A 86 6.16 17.88 -22.57
N GLY A 87 7.25 17.12 -22.67
CA GLY A 87 8.31 17.32 -23.64
C GLY A 87 8.64 16.02 -24.38
N ALA A 88 9.92 15.75 -24.57
CA ALA A 88 10.38 14.56 -25.27
C ALA A 88 9.87 13.26 -24.61
N ILE A 89 9.53 12.29 -25.47
CA ILE A 89 9.01 10.98 -25.06
C ILE A 89 9.97 9.92 -25.59
N LEU A 90 10.48 9.07 -24.70
CA LEU A 90 11.27 7.89 -25.03
C LEU A 90 10.47 6.64 -24.65
N ILE A 91 10.25 5.74 -25.61
CA ILE A 91 9.56 4.47 -25.38
C ILE A 91 10.54 3.34 -25.65
N ASP A 92 10.70 2.44 -24.67
CA ASP A 92 11.53 1.25 -24.73
C ASP A 92 10.70 0.04 -24.24
N GLY A 93 10.09 -0.66 -25.20
CA GLY A 93 9.23 -1.81 -24.93
C GLY A 93 8.05 -1.46 -24.00
N SER A 94 8.04 -2.05 -22.80
CA SER A 94 7.02 -1.83 -21.76
C SER A 94 7.33 -0.66 -20.83
N LYS A 95 8.37 0.12 -21.10
CA LYS A 95 8.75 1.30 -20.33
C LYS A 95 8.67 2.54 -21.21
N ALA A 96 8.24 3.66 -20.63
CA ALA A 96 8.35 4.96 -21.25
C ALA A 96 8.91 5.99 -20.27
N THR A 97 9.50 7.05 -20.81
CA THR A 97 9.95 8.21 -20.06
C THR A 97 9.46 9.46 -20.78
N VAL A 98 8.80 10.34 -20.04
CA VAL A 98 8.23 11.59 -20.55
C VAL A 98 8.89 12.72 -19.78
N ALA A 99 9.55 13.62 -20.51
CA ALA A 99 10.07 14.86 -19.92
C ALA A 99 8.87 15.72 -19.48
N THR A 100 8.86 16.14 -18.22
CA THR A 100 7.77 16.89 -17.60
C THR A 100 8.30 18.21 -17.06
N ILE A 101 7.58 19.28 -17.36
CA ILE A 101 7.83 20.63 -16.87
C ILE A 101 6.60 21.06 -16.07
N MET A 102 6.77 21.28 -14.76
CA MET A 102 5.76 21.81 -13.88
C MET A 102 6.05 23.26 -13.53
N THR A 103 5.06 24.14 -13.64
CA THR A 103 5.15 25.52 -13.16
C THR A 103 4.27 25.70 -11.93
N LEU A 104 4.89 26.00 -10.80
CA LEU A 104 4.22 26.22 -9.51
C LEU A 104 3.72 27.66 -9.38
N LYS A 105 2.57 27.82 -8.71
CA LYS A 105 1.93 29.13 -8.49
C LYS A 105 2.49 29.90 -7.30
N LYS A 106 3.12 29.22 -6.33
CA LYS A 106 3.60 29.83 -5.07
C LYS A 106 4.92 30.62 -5.26
N PRO A 107 5.16 31.69 -4.49
CA PRO A 107 6.30 32.57 -4.68
C PRO A 107 7.53 32.02 -3.96
N VAL A 108 8.22 31.06 -4.57
CA VAL A 108 9.55 30.64 -4.12
C VAL A 108 10.48 30.75 -5.32
N SER A 109 11.57 31.51 -5.21
CA SER A 109 12.54 31.65 -6.31
C SER A 109 12.82 30.27 -6.94
N ASN A 110 12.57 30.15 -8.26
CA ASN A 110 12.56 28.92 -9.07
C ASN A 110 11.23 28.13 -9.09
N ASN A 111 10.21 28.72 -9.71
CA ASN A 111 8.84 28.16 -9.87
C ASN A 111 8.71 27.07 -10.95
N VAL A 112 9.77 26.73 -11.69
CA VAL A 112 9.71 25.78 -12.80
C VAL A 112 10.53 24.55 -12.47
N TRP A 113 9.87 23.39 -12.49
CA TRP A 113 10.46 22.08 -12.18
C TRP A 113 10.51 21.25 -13.45
N SER A 114 11.69 20.74 -13.80
CA SER A 114 11.88 19.86 -14.96
C SER A 114 12.41 18.52 -14.50
N PHE A 115 11.74 17.44 -14.89
CA PHE A 115 12.07 16.09 -14.46
C PHE A 115 11.49 15.05 -15.42
N ASP A 116 11.95 13.81 -15.31
CA ASP A 116 11.47 12.70 -16.11
C ASP A 116 10.42 11.88 -15.36
N THR A 117 9.21 11.82 -15.93
CA THR A 117 8.15 10.90 -15.48
C THR A 117 8.38 9.53 -16.09
N VAL A 118 8.46 8.50 -15.25
CA VAL A 118 8.67 7.12 -15.70
C VAL A 118 7.33 6.40 -15.72
N LEU A 119 7.08 5.68 -16.82
CA LEU A 119 5.88 4.88 -17.00
C LEU A 119 6.22 3.43 -17.28
N LEU A 120 5.33 2.54 -16.84
CA LEU A 120 5.33 1.12 -17.15
C LEU A 120 4.01 0.74 -17.82
N LYS A 121 4.05 -0.23 -18.72
CA LYS A 121 2.88 -0.78 -19.37
C LYS A 121 2.33 -1.93 -18.54
N GLU A 122 1.18 -1.75 -17.91
CA GLU A 122 0.44 -2.76 -17.14
C GLU A 122 -0.87 -3.08 -17.87
N HIS A 123 -1.10 -4.35 -18.20
CA HIS A 123 -2.33 -4.79 -18.90
C HIS A 123 -2.63 -3.97 -20.17
N GLU A 124 -1.59 -3.71 -20.98
CA GLU A 124 -1.64 -2.86 -22.18
C GLU A 124 -1.93 -1.36 -21.95
N LEU A 125 -2.02 -0.92 -20.68
CA LEU A 125 -2.23 0.48 -20.30
C LEU A 125 -0.94 1.08 -19.74
N TRP A 126 -0.63 2.30 -20.14
CA TRP A 126 0.47 3.06 -19.52
C TRP A 126 0.06 3.51 -18.12
N LYS A 127 0.98 3.35 -17.17
CA LYS A 127 0.83 3.75 -15.77
C LYS A 127 2.11 4.41 -15.29
N VAL A 128 2.00 5.43 -14.44
CA VAL A 128 3.14 6.12 -13.85
C VAL A 128 3.76 5.23 -12.77
N ASP A 129 5.04 4.91 -12.93
CA ASP A 129 5.87 4.35 -11.86
C ASP A 129 6.22 5.50 -10.92
N TYR A 130 5.35 5.75 -9.94
CA TYR A 130 5.41 6.95 -9.11
C TYR A 130 6.64 6.92 -8.20
N GLN A 131 7.02 5.76 -7.69
CA GLN A 131 8.23 5.61 -6.88
C GLN A 131 9.49 5.96 -7.68
N ARG A 132 9.64 5.42 -8.90
CA ARG A 132 10.82 5.74 -9.73
C ARG A 132 10.79 7.21 -10.19
N THR A 133 9.61 7.75 -10.45
CA THR A 133 9.45 9.17 -10.77
C THR A 133 9.88 10.07 -9.59
N LEU A 134 9.51 9.72 -8.34
CA LEU A 134 9.98 10.42 -7.15
C LEU A 134 11.50 10.32 -6.95
N ASN A 135 12.09 9.19 -7.30
CA ASN A 135 13.55 9.04 -7.27
C ASN A 135 14.25 9.99 -8.28
N ASN A 136 13.66 10.18 -9.48
CA ASN A 136 14.15 11.16 -10.45
C ASN A 136 13.97 12.61 -9.95
N LEU A 137 12.94 12.85 -9.15
CA LEU A 137 12.62 14.14 -8.54
C LEU A 137 13.51 14.50 -7.34
N SER A 138 14.34 13.58 -6.83
CA SER A 138 15.19 13.78 -5.64
C SER A 138 16.29 14.85 -5.80
N ILE A 139 16.39 15.48 -6.98
CA ILE A 139 17.27 16.62 -7.28
C ILE A 139 16.54 17.97 -7.08
N LEU A 140 15.21 17.95 -6.87
CA LEU A 140 14.36 19.13 -6.63
C LEU A 140 13.80 19.11 -5.19
N PRO A 141 13.47 20.27 -4.60
CA PRO A 141 13.18 20.36 -3.17
C PRO A 141 11.78 19.82 -2.85
N PHE A 142 11.62 18.50 -2.79
CA PHE A 142 10.57 17.82 -2.01
C PHE A 142 10.93 17.85 -0.52
N GLY A 143 11.35 19.04 -0.08
CA GLY A 143 12.11 19.30 1.13
C GLY A 143 11.38 18.99 2.42
N ASP A 144 10.09 18.67 2.40
CA ASP A 144 9.32 18.47 3.63
C ASP A 144 8.98 16.99 3.88
N ILE A 145 8.84 16.17 2.84
CA ILE A 145 8.53 14.73 2.99
C ILE A 145 9.82 13.92 3.21
N PHE A 146 10.89 14.22 2.46
CA PHE A 146 12.18 13.57 2.71
C PHE A 146 12.82 14.04 4.02
N LYS A 147 12.68 15.32 4.39
CA LYS A 147 13.14 15.79 5.72
C LYS A 147 12.33 15.18 6.85
N SER A 148 11.02 15.00 6.71
CA SER A 148 10.24 14.34 7.75
C SER A 148 10.63 12.87 7.91
N LEU A 149 10.89 12.14 6.82
CA LEU A 149 11.43 10.77 6.89
C LEU A 149 12.85 10.72 7.47
N GLN A 150 13.74 11.63 7.09
CA GLN A 150 15.09 11.73 7.65
C GLN A 150 15.05 12.12 9.14
N ALA A 151 14.17 13.04 9.54
CA ALA A 151 13.96 13.43 10.93
C ALA A 151 13.35 12.28 11.76
N ILE A 152 12.46 11.47 11.17
CA ILE A 152 11.95 10.24 11.80
C ILE A 152 13.09 9.23 11.99
N GLY A 153 13.95 9.03 10.97
CA GLY A 153 15.13 8.17 11.06
C GLY A 153 16.14 8.64 12.12
N GLU A 154 16.42 9.94 12.19
CA GLU A 154 17.28 10.52 13.22
C GLU A 154 16.66 10.45 14.62
N THR A 155 15.34 10.63 14.73
CA THR A 155 14.63 10.52 16.01
C THR A 155 14.57 9.08 16.50
N ILE A 156 14.40 8.11 15.60
CA ILE A 156 14.49 6.68 15.90
C ILE A 156 15.91 6.30 16.28
N ASN A 157 16.93 6.76 15.54
CA ASN A 157 18.33 6.46 15.86
C ASN A 157 18.75 7.05 17.22
N LYS A 158 18.39 8.32 17.50
CA LYS A 158 18.63 8.94 18.81
C LYS A 158 17.81 8.27 19.92
N GLY A 159 16.56 7.90 19.65
CA GLY A 159 15.70 7.18 20.59
C GLY A 159 16.20 5.77 20.91
N LEU A 160 16.84 5.09 19.96
CA LEU A 160 17.52 3.81 20.17
C LEU A 160 18.85 4.00 20.91
N GLU A 161 19.71 4.95 20.50
CA GLU A 161 20.97 5.25 21.21
C GLU A 161 20.77 5.61 22.68
N GLN A 162 19.70 6.36 23.00
CA GLN A 162 19.37 6.71 24.39
C GLN A 162 18.77 5.54 25.18
N GLN A 163 18.15 4.56 24.53
CA GLN A 163 17.51 3.41 25.18
C GLN A 163 18.40 2.17 25.27
N ILE A 164 19.46 2.05 24.46
CA ILE A 164 20.49 1.01 24.57
C ILE A 164 21.06 0.88 26.00
N PRO A 165 21.50 1.95 26.69
CA PRO A 165 22.04 1.81 28.04
C PRO A 165 21.00 1.39 29.11
N LEU A 166 19.70 1.63 28.85
CA LEU A 166 18.62 1.13 29.72
C LEU A 166 18.36 -0.36 29.46
N PHE A 167 18.37 -0.78 28.19
CA PHE A 167 18.29 -2.18 27.79
C PHE A 167 19.46 -3.01 28.32
N GLU A 168 20.69 -2.51 28.26
CA GLU A 168 21.87 -3.20 28.81
C GLU A 168 21.74 -3.44 30.32
N LYS A 169 21.28 -2.44 31.08
CA LYS A 169 21.04 -2.59 32.53
C LYS A 169 19.95 -3.61 32.81
N GLN A 170 18.86 -3.59 32.04
CA GLN A 170 17.75 -4.51 32.22
C GLN A 170 18.13 -5.95 31.87
N ILE A 171 18.85 -6.16 30.75
CA ILE A 171 19.39 -7.47 30.36
C ILE A 171 20.37 -7.99 31.40
N LYS A 172 21.26 -7.14 31.94
CA LYS A 172 22.19 -7.54 32.98
C LYS A 172 21.45 -7.96 34.26
N SER A 173 20.48 -7.16 34.73
CA SER A 173 19.68 -7.52 35.91
C SER A 173 18.87 -8.81 35.73
N PHE A 174 18.37 -9.05 34.51
CA PHE A 174 17.64 -10.26 34.17
C PHE A 174 18.55 -11.48 34.13
N ASN A 175 19.75 -11.35 33.56
CA ASN A 175 20.77 -12.39 33.56
C ASN A 175 21.24 -12.73 34.98
N ASP A 176 21.48 -11.73 35.82
CA ASP A 176 21.89 -11.92 37.21
C ASP A 176 20.79 -12.64 38.03
N GLU A 177 19.52 -12.30 37.81
CA GLU A 177 18.39 -12.98 38.47
C GLU A 177 18.20 -14.42 37.97
N LEU A 178 18.36 -14.67 36.66
CA LEU A 178 18.31 -16.04 36.11
C LEU A 178 19.42 -16.93 36.69
N ILE A 179 20.65 -16.41 36.80
CA ILE A 179 21.77 -17.14 37.41
C ILE A 179 21.44 -17.45 38.87
N ARG A 180 20.89 -16.48 39.61
CA ARG A 180 20.51 -16.66 41.02
C ARG A 180 19.44 -17.74 41.18
N GLN A 181 18.42 -17.76 40.33
CA GLN A 181 17.36 -18.77 40.36
C GLN A 181 17.88 -20.17 39.99
N LEU A 182 18.78 -20.26 39.01
CA LEU A 182 19.44 -21.52 38.65
C LEU A 182 20.31 -22.07 39.78
N ASP A 183 21.04 -21.21 40.50
CA ASP A 183 21.87 -21.62 41.63
C ASP A 183 21.01 -22.05 42.82
N GLU A 184 19.93 -21.33 43.10
CA GLU A 184 18.96 -21.71 44.14
C GLU A 184 18.28 -23.05 43.84
N PHE A 185 17.90 -23.29 42.58
CA PHE A 185 17.36 -24.57 42.13
C PHE A 185 18.39 -25.71 42.28
N ARG A 186 19.65 -25.46 41.91
CA ARG A 186 20.74 -26.42 42.12
C ARG A 186 20.93 -26.75 43.59
N ARG A 187 20.90 -25.74 44.48
CA ARG A 187 21.02 -25.94 45.93
C ARG A 187 19.86 -26.73 46.53
N GLN A 188 18.65 -26.58 45.99
CA GLN A 188 17.52 -27.42 46.38
C GLN A 188 17.71 -28.88 45.96
N LEU A 189 18.31 -29.14 44.79
CA LEU A 189 18.65 -30.49 44.34
C LEU A 189 19.84 -31.10 45.10
N GLU A 190 20.78 -30.26 45.55
CA GLU A 190 21.99 -30.68 46.24
C GLU A 190 21.77 -30.87 47.75
N LYS A 191 20.62 -30.44 48.30
CA LYS A 191 20.23 -30.71 49.69
C LYS A 191 19.92 -32.21 49.82
N PRO A 192 20.72 -33.00 50.54
CA PRO A 192 20.47 -34.44 50.68
C PRO A 192 19.14 -34.69 51.38
N ALA A 193 18.38 -35.67 50.89
CA ALA A 193 17.22 -36.20 51.62
C ALA A 193 17.66 -36.67 53.02
N PRO A 194 16.82 -36.53 54.07
CA PRO A 194 17.15 -37.05 55.39
C PRO A 194 17.44 -38.56 55.30
N PRO A 195 18.42 -39.10 56.04
CA PRO A 195 18.75 -40.51 55.94
C PRO A 195 17.58 -41.37 56.43
N GLU A 196 16.94 -42.07 55.50
CA GLU A 196 15.97 -43.12 55.77
C GLU A 196 16.71 -44.30 56.40
N LYS A 197 16.38 -44.59 57.66
CA LYS A 197 16.99 -45.68 58.43
C LYS A 197 16.65 -47.02 57.76
N GLN A 198 17.69 -47.74 57.35
CA GLN A 198 17.64 -49.10 56.83
C GLN A 198 16.93 -50.05 57.82
N GLN A 199 16.10 -50.96 57.31
CA GLN A 199 15.94 -52.27 57.95
C GLN A 199 15.90 -53.40 56.90
N PRO A 200 16.62 -54.53 57.11
CA PRO A 200 16.93 -55.51 56.06
C PRO A 200 16.14 -56.83 56.17
N HIS A 201 15.93 -57.50 55.05
CA HIS A 201 15.76 -58.95 54.94
C HIS A 201 16.49 -59.40 53.66
N SER A 202 17.24 -60.49 53.57
CA SER A 202 17.68 -61.55 54.48
C SER A 202 18.74 -62.37 53.71
N ASN A 203 19.39 -63.36 54.36
CA ASN A 203 19.96 -64.64 53.84
C ASN A 203 21.35 -64.92 54.46
N THR A 204 21.71 -66.09 55.03
CA THR A 204 21.14 -67.46 55.06
C THR A 204 21.89 -68.31 56.09
N LEU A 205 21.19 -69.26 56.75
CA LEU A 205 21.61 -70.67 56.88
C LEU A 205 20.38 -71.56 57.13
#